data_AF-A0A956R9F7-F1
#
_entry.id   AF-A0A956R9F7-F1
#
_cell.length_a   1.000
_cell.length_b   1.000
_cell.length_c   1.000
_cell.angle_alpha   90.00
_cell.angle_beta   90.00
_cell.angle_gamma   90.00
#
_symmetry.space_group_name_H-M   'P 1'
#
loop_
_entity.id
_entity.type
_entity.pdbx_description
1 polymer ?
#
loop_
_entity_poly.entity_id
_entity_poly.type
_entity_poly.pdbx_seq_one_letter_code
_entity_poly.pdbx_strand_id
1 'polypeptide(L)'
;QGLYEAVHAKAAHALVLGRRAPREGGRLVRLGRVARRLLRSLPVPIVVVPPDLGADQLGSGPVVLGVDLTESCGPAAAFAARVATAMRRSLVLVHAVHPPDRGPYVPSDVWDHTILHLRDHGERAFERWADHHHVGATERVTLEGPPVQVLTGLARERDACMLVTGSRELGGVERLFLSSLGSELAASSPLPVAVVPPR
;
A
#
# COMPACT_ATOMS: atom_id res chain seq x y z
N GLN A 1 5.64 4.26 -24.05
CA GLN A 1 5.86 3.12 -24.95
C GLN A 1 7.20 2.47 -24.64
N GLY A 2 8.34 3.18 -24.73
CA GLY A 2 9.65 2.60 -24.42
C GLY A 2 9.83 1.91 -23.05
N LEU A 3 9.20 2.40 -21.97
CA LEU A 3 9.26 1.73 -20.65
C LEU A 3 8.56 0.36 -20.62
N TYR A 4 7.49 0.18 -21.41
CA TYR A 4 6.82 -1.12 -21.52
C TYR A 4 7.68 -2.13 -22.27
N GLU A 5 8.24 -1.69 -23.40
CA GLU A 5 9.13 -2.48 -24.24
C GLU A 5 10.36 -2.90 -23.43
N ALA A 6 10.94 -1.99 -22.63
CA ALA A 6 12.05 -2.31 -21.75
C ALA A 6 11.71 -3.35 -20.66
N VAL A 7 10.52 -3.26 -20.04
CA VAL A 7 10.07 -4.25 -19.04
C VAL A 7 9.94 -5.64 -19.67
N HIS A 8 9.34 -5.74 -20.86
CA HIS A 8 9.17 -7.00 -21.57
C HIS A 8 10.51 -7.55 -22.07
N ALA A 9 11.33 -6.73 -22.73
CA ALA A 9 12.61 -7.14 -23.29
C ALA A 9 13.61 -7.62 -22.23
N LYS A 10 13.53 -7.08 -21.00
CA LYS A 10 14.43 -7.45 -19.90
C LYS A 10 13.85 -8.47 -18.92
N ALA A 11 12.64 -8.98 -19.17
CA ALA A 11 11.91 -9.84 -18.22
C ALA A 11 11.93 -9.26 -16.78
N ALA A 12 11.73 -7.94 -16.67
CA ALA A 12 11.87 -7.25 -15.41
C ALA A 12 10.70 -7.61 -14.46
N HIS A 13 11.03 -8.07 -13.25
CA HIS A 13 10.03 -8.46 -12.24
C HIS A 13 9.44 -7.27 -11.47
N ALA A 14 10.01 -6.08 -11.63
CA ALA A 14 9.53 -4.80 -11.09
C ALA A 14 10.22 -3.63 -11.81
N LEU A 15 9.61 -2.45 -11.72
CA LEU A 15 10.18 -1.18 -12.22
C LEU A 15 10.40 -0.21 -11.06
N VAL A 16 11.63 0.29 -10.91
CA VAL A 16 11.96 1.31 -9.90
C VAL A 16 11.88 2.71 -10.54
N LEU A 17 11.14 3.61 -9.90
CA LEU A 17 10.97 5.00 -10.34
C LEU A 17 11.30 5.95 -9.19
N GLY A 18 12.27 6.83 -9.38
CA GLY A 18 12.42 8.00 -8.50
C GLY A 18 11.26 8.97 -8.70
N ARG A 19 10.77 9.62 -7.63
CA ARG A 19 9.87 10.77 -7.75
C ARG A 19 10.65 12.07 -7.58
N ARG A 20 10.60 12.97 -8.56
CA ARG A 20 11.15 14.33 -8.42
C ARG A 20 10.11 15.20 -7.71
N ALA A 21 10.42 15.69 -6.50
CA ALA A 21 9.57 16.64 -5.80
C ALA A 21 10.42 17.85 -5.34
N PRO A 22 10.10 19.09 -5.75
CA PRO A 22 10.63 20.28 -5.10
C PRO A 22 10.11 20.31 -3.65
N ARG A 23 10.99 20.37 -2.64
CA ARG A 23 10.60 20.54 -1.23
C ARG A 23 10.41 22.00 -0.81
N GLU A 24 10.45 22.95 -1.75
CA GLU A 24 10.19 24.35 -1.44
C GLU A 24 8.68 24.62 -1.43
N GLY A 25 8.12 24.74 -0.22
CA GLY A 25 6.81 25.35 0.01
C GLY A 25 5.58 24.43 -0.10
N GLY A 26 5.17 23.87 1.04
CA GLY A 26 3.75 23.74 1.48
C GLY A 26 2.68 23.12 0.56
N ARG A 27 3.01 22.49 -0.57
CA ARG A 27 2.02 21.90 -1.49
C ARG A 27 2.05 20.37 -1.43
N LEU A 28 0.87 19.76 -1.37
CA LEU A 28 0.68 18.31 -1.46
C LEU A 28 1.62 17.70 -2.51
N VAL A 29 2.48 16.79 -2.09
CA VAL A 29 3.31 16.02 -3.03
C VAL A 29 2.36 15.19 -3.87
N ARG A 30 2.32 15.48 -5.16
CA ARG A 30 1.47 14.81 -6.14
C ARG A 30 2.37 14.05 -7.11
N LEU A 31 2.08 12.77 -7.35
CA LEU A 31 2.74 12.02 -8.41
C LEU A 31 2.66 12.76 -9.75
N GLY A 32 3.73 12.71 -10.55
CA GLY A 32 3.70 13.25 -11.91
C GLY A 32 2.73 12.48 -12.82
N ARG A 33 2.34 13.07 -13.94
CA ARG A 33 1.45 12.41 -14.94
C ARG A 33 2.01 11.08 -15.43
N VAL A 34 3.33 10.97 -15.58
CA VAL A 34 4.03 9.74 -16.01
C VAL A 34 3.87 8.65 -14.97
N ALA A 35 4.21 8.89 -13.71
CA ALA A 35 4.06 7.92 -12.62
C ALA A 35 2.61 7.43 -12.48
N ARG A 36 1.62 8.34 -12.51
CA ARG A 36 0.19 7.94 -12.49
C ARG A 36 -0.25 7.12 -13.69
N ARG A 37 0.34 7.34 -14.87
CA ARG A 37 0.06 6.52 -16.05
C ARG A 37 0.63 5.13 -15.85
N LEU A 38 1.92 5.05 -15.50
CA LEU A 38 2.64 3.80 -15.27
C LEU A 38 1.95 2.93 -14.22
N LEU A 39 1.59 3.49 -13.06
CA LEU A 39 0.87 2.79 -11.98
C LEU A 39 -0.46 2.17 -12.43
N ARG A 40 -1.11 2.74 -13.44
CA ARG A 40 -2.41 2.25 -13.92
C ARG A 40 -2.30 1.20 -15.00
N SER A 41 -1.15 1.07 -15.64
CA SER A 41 -1.11 0.45 -16.96
C SER A 41 -0.01 -0.59 -17.11
N LEU A 42 1.05 -0.56 -16.29
CA LEU A 42 2.10 -1.58 -16.36
C LEU A 42 1.66 -2.88 -15.67
N PRO A 43 1.93 -4.04 -16.28
CA PRO A 43 1.60 -5.36 -15.73
C PRO A 43 2.65 -5.86 -14.72
N VAL A 44 3.52 -4.97 -14.22
CA VAL A 44 4.56 -5.33 -13.25
C VAL A 44 4.52 -4.39 -12.06
N PRO A 45 4.94 -4.85 -10.86
CA PRO A 45 5.12 -4.00 -9.69
C PRO A 45 5.94 -2.75 -10.01
N ILE A 46 5.50 -1.60 -9.50
CA ILE A 46 6.24 -0.34 -9.60
C ILE A 46 6.63 0.10 -8.21
N VAL A 47 7.94 0.29 -8.00
CA VAL A 47 8.50 0.81 -6.75
C VAL A 47 8.80 2.30 -6.94
N VAL A 48 8.06 3.14 -6.25
CA VAL A 48 8.30 4.59 -6.21
C VAL A 48 9.22 4.92 -5.05
N VAL A 49 10.38 5.49 -5.36
CA VAL A 49 11.41 5.85 -4.38
C VAL A 49 11.41 7.37 -4.17
N PRO A 50 11.34 7.86 -2.91
CA PRO A 50 11.44 9.28 -2.61
C PRO A 50 12.82 9.84 -3.02
N PRO A 51 12.89 11.12 -3.44
CA PRO A 51 14.10 11.69 -4.05
C PRO A 51 15.27 11.83 -3.08
N ASP A 52 14.97 11.97 -1.79
CA ASP A 52 15.94 12.28 -0.74
C ASP A 52 16.39 11.00 0.00
N LEU A 53 16.02 9.82 -0.49
CA LEU A 53 16.38 8.56 0.14
C LEU A 53 17.69 8.03 -0.43
N GLY A 54 18.77 8.19 0.34
CA GLY A 54 20.03 7.49 0.13
C GLY A 54 19.89 6.00 0.42
N ALA A 55 20.73 5.17 -0.19
CA ALA A 55 20.69 3.72 0.00
C ALA A 55 21.00 3.29 1.45
N ASP A 56 21.81 4.08 2.16
CA ASP A 56 22.17 3.95 3.57
C ASP A 56 21.08 4.41 4.53
N GLN A 57 20.07 5.12 4.02
CA GLN A 57 18.95 5.67 4.80
C GLN A 57 17.69 4.79 4.74
N LEU A 58 17.78 3.64 4.10
CA LEU A 58 16.70 2.66 4.10
C LEU A 58 16.55 2.05 5.50
N GLY A 59 15.33 2.04 6.02
CA GLY A 59 15.04 1.47 7.34
C GLY A 59 15.53 0.02 7.48
N SER A 60 15.85 -0.36 8.71
CA SER A 60 16.36 -1.69 9.05
C SER A 60 15.25 -2.68 9.42
N GLY A 61 14.01 -2.21 9.49
CA GLY A 61 12.83 -2.96 9.87
C GLY A 61 12.17 -3.74 8.74
N PRO A 62 10.89 -4.11 8.92
CA PRO A 62 10.16 -5.01 8.04
C PRO A 62 9.81 -4.38 6.69
N VAL A 63 9.40 -5.24 5.76
CA VAL A 63 8.49 -4.85 4.66
C VAL A 63 7.08 -4.84 5.22
N VAL A 64 6.35 -3.74 5.00
CA VAL A 64 4.97 -3.57 5.48
C VAL A 64 4.00 -3.66 4.30
N LEU A 65 3.09 -4.63 4.33
CA LEU A 65 2.03 -4.81 3.33
C LEU A 65 0.70 -4.28 3.84
N GLY A 66 0.13 -3.30 3.14
CA GLY A 66 -1.26 -2.89 3.33
C GLY A 66 -2.23 -3.83 2.62
N VAL A 67 -3.22 -4.33 3.36
CA VAL A 67 -4.20 -5.31 2.88
C VAL A 67 -5.59 -4.67 2.87
N ASP A 68 -6.23 -4.66 1.70
CA ASP A 68 -7.60 -4.15 1.51
C ASP A 68 -8.67 -5.26 1.47
N LEU A 69 -8.28 -6.49 1.83
CA LEU A 69 -9.12 -7.70 1.91
C LEU A 69 -9.76 -8.13 0.59
N THR A 70 -9.35 -7.54 -0.52
CA THR A 70 -9.79 -7.97 -1.86
C THR A 70 -8.95 -9.14 -2.36
N GLU A 71 -9.53 -9.97 -3.22
CA GLU A 71 -8.80 -11.05 -3.91
C GLU A 71 -7.61 -10.52 -4.74
N SER A 72 -7.73 -9.29 -5.27
CA SER A 72 -6.65 -8.61 -6.01
C SER A 72 -5.40 -8.31 -5.17
N CYS A 73 -5.45 -8.51 -3.85
CA CYS A 73 -4.31 -8.29 -2.96
C CYS A 73 -3.33 -9.49 -2.94
N GLY A 74 -3.73 -10.68 -3.44
CA GLY A 74 -2.87 -11.87 -3.47
C GLY A 74 -1.49 -11.67 -4.15
N PRO A 75 -1.42 -11.09 -5.36
CA PRO A 75 -0.14 -10.76 -6.02
C PRO A 75 0.74 -9.79 -5.21
N ALA A 76 0.12 -8.84 -4.50
CA ALA A 76 0.84 -7.91 -3.62
C ALA A 76 1.47 -8.65 -2.43
N ALA A 77 0.76 -9.63 -1.87
CA ALA A 77 1.28 -10.49 -0.81
C ALA A 77 2.48 -11.33 -1.27
N ALA A 78 2.35 -11.98 -2.42
CA ALA A 78 3.44 -12.76 -3.01
C ALA A 78 4.67 -11.89 -3.32
N PHE A 79 4.44 -10.68 -3.85
CA PHE A 79 5.51 -9.72 -4.08
C PHE A 79 6.18 -9.27 -2.77
N ALA A 80 5.41 -8.91 -1.75
CA ALA A 80 5.93 -8.47 -0.46
C ALA A 80 6.78 -9.55 0.21
N ALA A 81 6.32 -10.81 0.20
CA ALA A 81 7.06 -11.95 0.75
C ALA A 81 8.40 -12.19 0.03
N ARG A 82 8.41 -12.10 -1.32
CA ARG A 82 9.63 -12.19 -2.12
C ARG A 82 10.61 -11.07 -1.79
N VAL A 83 10.14 -9.83 -1.68
CA VAL A 83 10.99 -8.68 -1.34
C VAL A 83 11.53 -8.81 0.08
N ALA A 84 10.71 -9.15 1.07
CA ALA A 84 11.13 -9.37 2.45
C ALA A 84 12.24 -10.43 2.52
N THR A 85 12.06 -11.56 1.82
CA THR A 85 13.07 -12.63 1.73
C THR A 85 14.36 -12.14 1.09
N ALA A 86 14.27 -11.46 -0.07
CA ALA A 86 15.44 -10.96 -0.79
C ALA A 86 16.22 -9.91 0.02
N MET A 87 15.51 -9.07 0.79
CA MET A 87 16.10 -8.06 1.67
C MET A 87 16.52 -8.62 3.04
N ARG A 88 16.24 -9.90 3.33
CA ARG A 88 16.43 -10.54 4.64
C ARG A 88 15.75 -9.75 5.78
N ARG A 89 14.53 -9.30 5.52
CA ARG A 89 13.67 -8.59 6.48
C ARG A 89 12.42 -9.41 6.76
N SER A 90 11.78 -9.11 7.89
CA SER A 90 10.46 -9.64 8.21
C SER A 90 9.37 -9.00 7.35
N LEU A 91 8.21 -9.65 7.32
CA LEU A 91 7.01 -9.16 6.63
C LEU A 91 5.91 -8.90 7.67
N VAL A 92 5.36 -7.70 7.68
CA VAL A 92 4.22 -7.32 8.52
C VAL A 92 3.02 -7.03 7.62
N LEU A 93 1.88 -7.64 7.92
CA LEU A 93 0.62 -7.39 7.23
C LEU A 93 -0.19 -6.41 8.05
N VAL A 94 -0.80 -5.43 7.39
CA VAL A 94 -1.58 -4.38 8.04
C VAL A 94 -2.92 -4.23 7.37
N HIS A 95 -3.99 -4.35 8.15
CA HIS A 95 -5.33 -3.98 7.74
C HIS A 95 -5.76 -2.70 8.46
N ALA A 96 -6.19 -1.70 7.70
CA ALA A 96 -6.67 -0.44 8.26
C ALA A 96 -8.21 -0.45 8.28
N VAL A 97 -8.78 -0.43 9.48
CA VAL A 97 -10.23 -0.27 9.69
C VAL A 97 -10.52 1.23 9.75
N HIS A 98 -11.10 1.75 8.67
CA HIS A 98 -11.49 3.16 8.60
C HIS A 98 -13.02 3.28 8.61
N PRO A 99 -13.63 3.48 9.78
CA PRO A 99 -15.06 3.71 9.83
C PRO A 99 -15.43 5.04 9.15
N PRO A 100 -16.65 5.15 8.58
CA PRO A 100 -17.14 6.42 8.08
C PRO A 100 -17.24 7.45 9.21
N ASP A 101 -17.38 8.72 8.88
CA ASP A 101 -17.68 9.75 9.88
C ASP A 101 -19.09 9.53 10.45
N ARG A 102 -19.24 9.75 11.76
CA ARG A 102 -20.54 9.69 12.43
C ARG A 102 -21.46 10.79 11.88
N GLY A 103 -22.61 10.40 11.36
CA GLY A 103 -23.65 11.34 10.95
C GLY A 103 -24.25 12.11 12.15
N PRO A 104 -24.71 13.36 11.97
CA PRO A 104 -25.16 14.22 13.07
C PRO A 104 -26.38 13.69 13.84
N TYR A 105 -27.14 12.78 13.24
CA TYR A 105 -28.36 12.20 13.83
C TYR A 105 -28.21 10.77 14.33
N VAL A 106 -26.99 10.21 14.32
CA VAL A 106 -26.75 8.84 14.80
C VAL A 106 -26.52 8.88 16.32
N PRO A 107 -27.28 8.15 17.15
CA PRO A 107 -27.02 8.03 18.59
C PRO A 107 -25.64 7.45 18.92
N SER A 108 -25.08 7.78 20.10
CA SER A 108 -23.69 7.39 20.44
C SER A 108 -23.55 5.89 20.68
N ASP A 109 -24.47 5.31 21.42
CA ASP A 109 -24.55 3.88 21.70
C ASP A 109 -24.69 3.05 20.42
N VAL A 110 -25.55 3.48 19.48
CA VAL A 110 -25.70 2.85 18.16
C VAL A 110 -24.41 2.95 17.36
N TRP A 111 -23.76 4.12 17.39
CA TRP A 111 -22.49 4.33 16.72
C TRP A 111 -21.39 3.43 17.29
N ASP A 112 -21.19 3.45 18.61
CA ASP A 112 -20.15 2.71 19.30
C ASP A 112 -20.30 1.20 19.04
N HIS A 113 -21.53 0.68 19.10
CA HIS A 113 -21.83 -0.70 18.74
C HIS A 113 -21.48 -0.99 17.27
N THR A 114 -21.89 -0.14 16.33
CA THR A 114 -21.59 -0.31 14.89
C THR A 114 -20.08 -0.35 14.62
N ILE A 115 -19.33 0.53 15.27
CA ILE A 115 -17.87 0.59 15.15
C ILE A 115 -17.21 -0.67 15.70
N LEU A 116 -17.64 -1.15 16.87
CA LEU A 116 -17.14 -2.39 17.45
C LEU A 116 -17.38 -3.58 16.52
N HIS A 117 -18.58 -3.69 15.94
CA HIS A 117 -18.89 -4.73 14.96
C HIS A 117 -18.02 -4.61 13.70
N LEU A 118 -17.85 -3.41 13.16
CA LEU A 118 -17.01 -3.20 11.98
C LEU A 118 -15.55 -3.65 12.22
N ARG A 119 -14.99 -3.32 13.39
CA ARG A 119 -13.64 -3.73 13.78
C ARG A 119 -13.51 -5.24 13.89
N ASP A 120 -14.42 -5.87 14.63
CA ASP A 120 -14.44 -7.31 14.87
C ASP A 120 -14.67 -8.11 13.57
N HIS A 121 -15.53 -7.61 12.68
CA HIS A 121 -15.68 -8.16 11.33
C HIS A 121 -14.43 -7.97 10.47
N GLY A 122 -13.79 -6.79 10.52
CA GLY A 122 -12.56 -6.48 9.80
C GLY A 122 -11.40 -7.38 10.23
N GLU A 123 -11.17 -7.53 11.54
CA GLU A 123 -10.15 -8.40 12.11
C GLU A 123 -10.33 -9.84 11.65
N ARG A 124 -11.54 -10.41 11.81
CA ARG A 124 -11.81 -11.78 11.38
C ARG A 124 -11.69 -11.97 9.87
N ALA A 125 -12.08 -10.97 9.08
CA ALA A 125 -11.92 -11.03 7.63
C ALA A 125 -10.45 -10.98 7.23
N PHE A 126 -9.65 -10.20 7.94
CA PHE A 126 -8.21 -10.11 7.76
C PHE A 126 -7.49 -11.41 8.10
N GLU A 127 -7.82 -12.04 9.23
CA GLU A 127 -7.26 -13.34 9.59
C GLU A 127 -7.62 -14.41 8.54
N ARG A 128 -8.89 -14.49 8.13
CA ARG A 128 -9.32 -15.42 7.07
C ARG A 128 -8.59 -15.18 5.75
N TRP A 129 -8.43 -13.92 5.36
CA TRP A 129 -7.72 -13.56 4.13
C TRP A 129 -6.24 -13.98 4.21
N ALA A 130 -5.56 -13.70 5.32
CA ALA A 130 -4.15 -14.02 5.51
C ALA A 130 -3.92 -15.54 5.52
N ASP A 131 -4.83 -16.30 6.12
CA ASP A 131 -4.80 -17.76 6.12
C ASP A 131 -5.06 -18.35 4.74
N HIS A 132 -6.07 -17.83 4.02
CA HIS A 132 -6.40 -18.27 2.66
C HIS A 132 -5.23 -18.10 1.68
N HIS A 133 -4.51 -16.98 1.79
CA HIS A 133 -3.36 -16.69 0.93
C HIS A 133 -2.03 -17.26 1.45
N HIS A 134 -2.02 -17.95 2.60
CA HIS A 134 -0.83 -18.54 3.22
C HIS A 134 0.36 -17.58 3.31
N VAL A 135 0.10 -16.33 3.67
CA VAL A 135 1.14 -15.30 3.69
C VAL A 135 2.04 -15.50 4.91
N GLY A 136 3.34 -15.79 4.68
CA GLY A 136 4.36 -15.99 5.71
C GLY A 136 4.78 -14.70 6.44
N ALA A 137 3.82 -14.01 7.05
CA ALA A 137 4.02 -12.82 7.85
C ALA A 137 4.58 -13.15 9.23
N THR A 138 5.47 -12.32 9.76
CA THR A 138 5.90 -12.41 11.17
C THR A 138 4.91 -11.77 12.13
N GLU A 139 4.10 -10.83 11.63
CA GLU A 139 3.12 -10.08 12.40
C GLU A 139 1.93 -9.72 11.49
N ARG A 140 0.72 -9.80 12.04
CA ARG A 140 -0.53 -9.32 11.44
C ARG A 140 -1.10 -8.27 12.38
N VAL A 141 -1.37 -7.08 11.85
CA VAL A 141 -1.84 -5.94 12.66
C VAL A 141 -3.09 -5.34 12.04
N THR A 142 -4.14 -5.23 12.82
CA THR A 142 -5.30 -4.40 12.48
C THR A 142 -5.22 -3.10 13.26
N LEU A 143 -5.29 -1.98 12.56
CA LEU A 143 -5.22 -0.65 13.14
C LEU A 143 -6.38 0.20 12.64
N GLU A 144 -6.77 1.17 13.45
CA GLU A 144 -7.85 2.06 13.10
C GLU A 144 -7.36 3.39 12.55
N GLY A 145 -8.10 3.90 11.57
CA GLY A 145 -7.91 5.21 11.01
C GLY A 145 -7.63 5.20 9.51
N PRO A 146 -7.32 6.37 8.93
CA PRO A 146 -7.11 6.51 7.50
C PRO A 146 -5.93 5.62 7.03
N PRO A 147 -6.10 4.78 5.99
CA PRO A 147 -5.10 3.77 5.63
C PRO A 147 -3.69 4.32 5.37
N VAL A 148 -3.58 5.48 4.74
CA VAL A 148 -2.28 6.14 4.49
C VAL A 148 -1.59 6.51 5.80
N GLN A 149 -2.32 7.05 6.77
CA GLN A 149 -1.78 7.46 8.07
C GLN A 149 -1.38 6.24 8.89
N VAL A 150 -2.24 5.22 8.93
CA VAL A 150 -1.97 3.94 9.58
C VAL A 150 -0.68 3.30 9.05
N LEU A 151 -0.59 3.14 7.73
CA LEU A 151 0.55 2.47 7.11
C LEU A 151 1.85 3.26 7.27
N THR A 152 1.83 4.57 7.04
CA THR A 152 3.02 5.41 7.20
C THR A 152 3.44 5.57 8.67
N GLY A 153 2.48 5.60 9.60
CA GLY A 153 2.71 5.63 11.04
C GLY A 153 3.41 4.37 11.54
N LEU A 154 2.82 3.19 11.26
CA LEU A 154 3.42 1.91 11.65
C LEU A 154 4.78 1.70 10.98
N ALA A 155 4.91 2.04 9.69
CA ALA A 155 6.17 1.91 8.98
C ALA A 155 7.28 2.76 9.62
N ARG A 156 6.96 3.96 10.11
CA ARG A 156 7.91 4.77 10.87
C ARG A 156 8.24 4.15 12.22
N GLU A 157 7.23 3.70 12.96
CA GLU A 157 7.40 3.08 14.28
C GLU A 157 8.28 1.83 14.23
N ARG A 158 8.14 1.03 13.17
CA ARG A 158 8.90 -0.22 12.96
C ARG A 158 10.22 -0.01 12.20
N ASP A 159 10.60 1.22 11.89
CA ASP A 159 11.75 1.54 11.01
C ASP A 159 11.72 0.75 9.69
N ALA A 160 10.52 0.60 9.12
CA ALA A 160 10.27 -0.26 7.97
C ALA A 160 11.11 0.15 6.74
N CYS A 161 11.57 -0.86 6.00
CA CYS A 161 12.40 -0.63 4.82
C CYS A 161 11.56 -0.32 3.57
N MET A 162 10.30 -0.74 3.52
CA MET A 162 9.42 -0.56 2.36
C MET A 162 7.95 -0.72 2.73
N LEU A 163 7.09 0.03 2.03
CA LEU A 163 5.65 -0.18 2.00
C LEU A 163 5.25 -0.89 0.71
N VAL A 164 4.32 -1.85 0.81
CA VAL A 164 3.74 -2.57 -0.32
C VAL A 164 2.23 -2.45 -0.27
N THR A 165 1.58 -2.29 -1.42
CA THR A 165 0.13 -2.32 -1.56
C THR A 165 -0.25 -2.86 -2.93
N GLY A 166 -1.40 -3.51 -3.02
CA GLY A 166 -2.04 -3.78 -4.31
C GLY A 166 -2.50 -2.50 -5.00
N SER A 167 -2.70 -2.59 -6.31
CA SER A 167 -3.59 -1.70 -7.05
C SER A 167 -4.92 -2.42 -7.28
N ARG A 168 -6.02 -1.66 -7.28
CA ARG A 168 -7.36 -2.23 -7.46
C ARG A 168 -7.64 -2.51 -8.94
N GLU A 169 -8.29 -3.63 -9.23
CA GLU A 169 -8.95 -3.82 -10.54
C GLU A 169 -10.09 -2.80 -10.64
N LEU A 170 -10.00 -1.86 -11.59
CA LEU A 170 -11.11 -0.93 -11.85
C LEU A 170 -12.26 -1.71 -12.49
N GLY A 171 -13.25 -2.12 -11.70
CA GLY A 171 -14.55 -2.56 -12.21
C GLY A 171 -15.26 -1.43 -12.97
N GLY A 172 -16.19 -1.79 -13.88
CA GLY A 172 -16.81 -0.89 -14.88
C GLY A 172 -17.48 0.40 -14.36
N VAL A 173 -17.66 0.54 -13.04
CA VAL A 173 -18.33 1.68 -12.39
C VAL A 173 -17.37 2.58 -11.57
N GLU A 174 -16.12 2.16 -11.34
CA GLU A 174 -15.18 2.85 -10.44
C GLU A 174 -14.08 3.67 -11.13
N ARG A 175 -14.20 3.90 -12.44
CA ARG A 175 -13.29 4.75 -13.24
C ARG A 175 -13.17 6.21 -12.74
N LEU A 176 -13.89 6.58 -11.68
CA LEU A 176 -13.98 7.92 -11.11
C LEU A 176 -13.14 8.13 -9.83
N PHE A 177 -12.54 7.09 -9.23
CA PHE A 177 -11.64 7.31 -8.08
C PHE A 177 -10.31 7.93 -8.54
N LEU A 178 -10.21 9.25 -8.35
CA LEU A 178 -9.07 10.10 -8.73
C LEU A 178 -7.76 9.81 -7.97
N SER A 179 -7.81 8.98 -6.92
CA SER A 179 -6.70 8.64 -6.02
C SER A 179 -6.88 7.22 -5.46
N SER A 180 -5.97 6.29 -5.76
CA SER A 180 -5.91 4.98 -5.09
C SER A 180 -4.96 5.02 -3.90
N LEU A 181 -5.14 4.14 -2.90
CA LEU A 181 -4.24 4.02 -1.74
C LEU A 181 -2.77 3.96 -2.16
N GLY A 182 -2.44 3.13 -3.15
CA GLY A 182 -1.08 3.04 -3.68
C GLY A 182 -0.59 4.31 -4.37
N SER A 183 -1.46 5.05 -5.06
CA SER A 183 -1.07 6.34 -5.66
C SER A 183 -0.80 7.40 -4.60
N GLU A 184 -1.58 7.40 -3.51
CA GLU A 184 -1.42 8.35 -2.41
C GLU A 184 -0.17 8.04 -1.58
N LEU A 185 0.03 6.78 -1.19
CA LEU A 185 1.25 6.32 -0.54
C LEU A 185 2.48 6.62 -1.38
N ALA A 186 2.49 6.26 -2.67
CA ALA A 186 3.62 6.54 -3.55
C ALA A 186 3.89 8.05 -3.73
N ALA A 187 2.88 8.89 -3.53
CA ALA A 187 3.05 10.35 -3.58
C ALA A 187 3.66 10.90 -2.28
N SER A 188 3.16 10.46 -1.12
CA SER A 188 3.40 11.12 0.18
C SER A 188 4.39 10.40 1.08
N SER A 189 4.61 9.09 0.87
CA SER A 189 5.45 8.27 1.74
C SER A 189 6.90 8.78 1.79
N PRO A 190 7.51 8.79 2.98
CA PRO A 190 8.95 9.01 3.15
C PRO A 190 9.79 7.76 2.83
N LEU A 191 9.16 6.59 2.68
CA LEU A 191 9.78 5.30 2.36
C LEU A 191 9.45 4.87 0.92
N PRO A 192 10.23 3.94 0.32
CA PRO A 192 9.87 3.32 -0.94
C PRO A 192 8.49 2.66 -0.86
N VAL A 193 7.69 2.86 -1.90
CA VAL A 193 6.34 2.26 -2.02
C VAL A 193 6.27 1.40 -3.26
N ALA A 194 6.04 0.10 -3.08
CA ALA A 194 5.69 -0.80 -4.16
C ALA A 194 4.17 -0.84 -4.35
N VAL A 195 3.72 -0.52 -5.56
CA VAL A 195 2.34 -0.68 -5.99
C VAL A 195 2.28 -1.86 -6.97
N VAL A 196 1.55 -2.90 -6.58
CA VAL A 196 1.54 -4.19 -7.28
C VAL A 196 0.24 -4.34 -8.08
N PRO A 197 0.30 -4.56 -9.40
CA PRO A 197 -0.90 -4.81 -10.18
C PRO A 197 -1.56 -6.13 -9.80
N PRO A 198 -2.88 -6.27 -10.04
CA PRO A 198 -3.65 -7.46 -9.70
C PRO A 198 -3.34 -8.69 -10.56
N ARG A 199 -2.57 -8.53 -11.66
CA ARG A 199 -2.13 -9.60 -12.56
C ARG A 199 -0.76 -9.28 -13.14
#